data_AF-A0A5J4QIN8-F1
#
_entry.id   AF-A0A5J4QIN8-F1
#
_cell.length_a   1.000
_cell.length_b   1.000
_cell.length_c   1.000
_cell.angle_alpha   90.00
_cell.angle_beta   90.00
_cell.angle_gamma   90.00
#
_symmetry.space_group_name_H-M   'P 1'
#
loop_
_entity.id
_entity.type
_entity.pdbx_description
1 polymer ?
#
loop_
_entity_poly.entity_id
_entity_poly.type
_entity_poly.pdbx_seq_one_letter_code
_entity_poly.pdbx_strand_id
1 'polypeptide(L)'
;MKQVKFFVIAVAIFVGIAFESCYSGENENVWDGYDYVTIIEGGVFGEYITLLGDFSGCTFIPSNPGFLQLQTNEYPERARIFYKLVKDEVIIEGKTEYKIEIVSCDLLLPVKDFSSTKDISGLTTTPLIQLDAQNTWAVNDYINISFIYSTNGKTTVQNFDLFAEKVENSTLSVKLIHLEDVVTGFEGQGLISFYIPSFIELSELYPSLNLSDALIPFGENKDSIYIKVTAEGNDKALELDPIKVKIRK
;
A
#
# COMPACT_ATOMS: atom_id res chain seq x y z
N MET A 1 24.98 -14.48 33.21
CA MET A 1 24.53 -14.87 31.85
C MET A 1 23.01 -14.94 31.85
N LYS A 2 22.34 -13.92 31.29
CA LYS A 2 20.90 -13.94 31.01
C LYS A 2 20.75 -13.95 29.49
N GLN A 3 20.13 -15.00 28.96
CA GLN A 3 19.83 -15.12 27.54
C GLN A 3 18.81 -14.04 27.15
N VAL A 4 19.22 -13.11 26.31
CA VAL A 4 18.31 -12.21 25.61
C VAL A 4 17.82 -12.96 24.38
N LYS A 5 16.52 -13.28 24.36
CA LYS A 5 15.87 -13.86 23.19
C LYS A 5 15.69 -12.73 22.17
N PHE A 6 16.46 -12.77 21.10
CA PHE A 6 16.26 -11.93 19.92
C PHE A 6 14.90 -12.30 19.30
N PHE A 7 13.97 -11.36 19.27
CA PHE A 7 12.85 -11.42 18.35
C PHE A 7 13.38 -11.05 16.97
N VAL A 8 13.42 -12.04 16.08
CA VAL A 8 13.72 -11.85 14.66
C VAL A 8 12.51 -11.16 14.04
N ILE A 9 12.60 -9.86 13.81
CA ILE A 9 11.74 -9.19 12.82
C ILE A 9 12.26 -9.66 11.46
N ALA A 10 11.41 -10.32 10.68
CA ALA A 10 11.76 -10.83 9.37
C ALA A 10 12.09 -9.66 8.44
N VAL A 11 13.37 -9.40 8.24
CA VAL A 11 13.88 -8.47 7.22
C VAL A 11 13.65 -9.14 5.86
N ALA A 12 12.67 -8.64 5.11
CA ALA A 12 12.58 -8.94 3.68
C ALA A 12 13.75 -8.21 2.99
N ILE A 13 14.77 -8.97 2.60
CA ILE A 13 15.93 -8.48 1.86
C ILE A 13 15.49 -8.08 0.45
N PHE A 14 15.56 -6.79 0.10
CA PHE A 14 15.59 -6.36 -1.29
C PHE A 14 17.02 -5.98 -1.69
N VAL A 15 17.49 -6.64 -2.75
CA VAL A 15 18.79 -6.43 -3.37
C VAL A 15 18.72 -5.23 -4.32
N GLY A 16 19.64 -4.28 -4.13
CA GLY A 16 20.41 -3.70 -5.24
C GLY A 16 19.98 -2.35 -5.79
N ILE A 17 20.39 -1.27 -5.13
CA ILE A 17 21.02 -0.14 -5.83
C ILE A 17 22.24 0.28 -5.00
N ALA A 18 23.44 0.00 -5.51
CA ALA A 18 24.68 0.44 -4.91
C ALA A 18 24.86 1.93 -5.16
N PHE A 19 24.89 2.73 -4.09
CA PHE A 19 25.59 4.01 -4.14
C PHE A 19 27.04 3.76 -3.76
N GLU A 20 27.96 4.19 -4.63
CA GLU A 20 29.40 4.09 -4.42
C GLU A 20 29.79 4.77 -3.09
N SER A 21 30.21 3.95 -2.12
CA SER A 21 30.75 4.43 -0.86
C SER A 21 32.23 4.79 -1.04
N CYS A 22 32.53 6.09 -1.08
CA CYS A 22 33.86 6.55 -0.68
C CYS A 22 34.00 6.35 0.83
N TYR A 23 34.94 5.47 1.16
CA TYR A 23 35.26 4.95 2.47
C TYR A 23 35.90 6.01 3.38
N SER A 24 35.23 6.39 4.48
CA SER A 24 35.90 6.84 5.73
C SER A 24 34.92 6.94 6.90
N GLY A 25 35.22 6.20 7.99
CA GLY A 25 34.78 6.51 9.36
C GLY A 25 33.46 5.90 9.81
N GLU A 26 33.49 5.16 10.94
CA GLU A 26 32.37 4.72 11.78
C GLU A 26 31.00 4.60 11.07
N ASN A 27 30.69 3.41 10.54
CA ASN A 27 29.39 3.11 9.94
C ASN A 27 28.28 3.09 11.01
N GLU A 28 27.90 4.25 11.54
CA GLU A 28 26.55 4.44 12.02
C GLU A 28 25.61 4.14 10.85
N ASN A 29 24.63 3.26 11.06
CA ASN A 29 23.59 3.05 10.06
C ASN A 29 22.95 4.42 9.73
N VAL A 30 22.75 4.66 8.44
CA VAL A 30 22.22 5.94 7.93
C VAL A 30 20.75 6.12 8.35
N TRP A 31 20.08 5.04 8.76
CA TRP A 31 18.70 5.00 9.25
C TRP A 31 18.52 3.85 10.25
N ASP A 32 17.52 3.95 11.13
CA ASP A 32 17.18 2.94 12.14
C ASP A 32 16.07 1.99 11.66
N GLY A 33 15.20 2.47 10.75
CA GLY A 33 14.16 1.65 10.14
C GLY A 33 13.60 2.26 8.85
N TYR A 34 12.69 1.51 8.24
CA TYR A 34 11.85 1.97 7.14
C TYR A 34 10.42 1.46 7.32
N ASP A 35 9.44 2.16 6.76
CA ASP A 35 8.06 1.69 6.71
C ASP A 35 7.33 2.33 5.53
N TYR A 36 6.25 1.68 5.07
CA TYR A 36 5.22 2.37 4.32
C TYR A 36 4.31 3.07 5.31
N VAL A 37 3.99 4.32 5.04
CA VAL A 37 3.22 5.15 5.97
C VAL A 37 2.02 5.76 5.29
N THR A 38 0.91 5.82 6.02
CA THR A 38 -0.20 6.72 5.74
C THR A 38 0.06 8.05 6.47
N ILE A 39 0.06 9.15 5.72
CA ILE A 39 0.25 10.49 6.28
C ILE A 39 -1.11 10.98 6.78
N ILE A 40 -1.17 11.40 8.03
CA ILE A 40 -2.38 11.91 8.67
C ILE A 40 -2.12 13.36 9.08
N GLU A 41 -2.90 14.27 8.50
CA GLU A 41 -2.94 15.68 8.90
C GLU A 41 -3.89 15.84 10.09
N GLY A 42 -3.34 16.20 11.25
CA GLY A 42 -4.06 16.35 12.51
C GLY A 42 -4.32 17.81 12.89
N GLY A 43 -5.39 18.04 13.65
CA GLY A 43 -5.83 19.38 14.08
C GLY A 43 -6.83 20.02 13.12
N VAL A 44 -7.45 21.13 13.53
CA VAL A 44 -8.51 21.81 12.74
C VAL A 44 -7.96 22.42 11.44
N PHE A 45 -6.65 22.65 11.39
CA PHE A 45 -5.95 23.25 10.25
C PHE A 45 -4.68 22.48 9.84
N GLY A 46 -4.59 21.17 10.11
CA GLY A 46 -3.40 20.37 9.76
C GLY A 46 -2.13 20.81 10.52
N GLU A 47 -2.30 21.21 11.78
CA GLU A 47 -1.23 21.80 12.61
C GLU A 47 -0.10 20.81 12.94
N TYR A 48 -0.35 19.51 12.83
CA TYR A 48 0.67 18.49 13.02
C TYR A 48 0.47 17.32 12.07
N ILE A 49 1.57 16.67 11.72
CA ILE A 49 1.61 15.49 10.86
C ILE A 49 1.97 14.28 11.71
N THR A 50 1.20 13.21 11.57
CA THR A 50 1.57 11.87 12.06
C THR A 50 1.63 10.90 10.89
N LEU A 51 2.41 9.84 11.05
CA LEU A 51 2.62 8.82 10.03
C LEU A 51 2.22 7.47 10.62
N LEU A 52 1.20 6.81 10.08
CA LEU A 52 0.80 5.49 10.53
C LEU A 52 1.52 4.43 9.71
N GLY A 53 2.42 3.67 10.35
CA GLY A 53 3.21 2.62 9.73
C GLY A 53 2.39 1.37 9.40
N ASP A 54 2.62 0.82 8.22
CA ASP A 54 1.94 -0.36 7.72
C ASP A 54 2.45 -1.63 8.37
N PHE A 55 3.77 -1.80 8.44
CA PHE A 55 4.39 -3.03 8.92
C PHE A 55 4.69 -2.98 10.41
N SER A 56 5.10 -1.81 10.92
CA SER A 56 5.33 -1.63 12.35
C SER A 56 4.04 -1.54 13.15
N GLY A 57 2.93 -1.12 12.51
CA GLY A 57 1.68 -0.76 13.19
C GLY A 57 1.84 0.41 14.15
N CYS A 58 2.96 1.15 14.07
CA CYS A 58 3.29 2.25 14.95
C CYS A 58 2.85 3.59 14.34
N THR A 59 2.51 4.54 15.20
CA THR A 59 2.37 5.95 14.84
C THR A 59 3.72 6.63 14.98
N PHE A 60 4.22 7.27 13.94
CA PHE A 60 5.42 8.08 13.99
C PHE A 60 5.08 9.57 14.02
N ILE A 61 5.81 10.29 14.88
CA ILE A 61 5.76 11.75 14.99
C ILE A 61 7.08 12.29 14.42
N PRO A 62 7.11 12.75 13.16
CA PRO A 62 8.32 13.28 12.55
C PRO A 62 8.70 14.64 13.17
N SER A 63 9.98 14.84 13.48
CA SER A 63 10.54 16.14 13.86
C SER A 63 10.71 17.08 12.66
N ASN A 64 10.69 16.53 11.45
CA ASN A 64 10.88 17.23 10.17
C ASN A 64 9.79 16.87 9.14
N PRO A 65 8.49 17.03 9.45
CA PRO A 65 7.40 16.61 8.56
C PRO A 65 7.49 17.25 7.17
N GLY A 66 7.98 18.49 7.09
CA GLY A 66 8.19 19.21 5.83
C GLY A 66 9.08 18.47 4.81
N PHE A 67 9.82 17.43 5.22
CA PHE A 67 10.53 16.55 4.30
C PHE A 67 9.60 15.87 3.28
N LEU A 68 8.34 15.59 3.68
CA LEU A 68 7.33 14.97 2.80
C LEU A 68 6.43 15.99 2.09
N GLN A 69 6.58 17.28 2.36
CA GLN A 69 5.72 18.30 1.78
C GLN A 69 6.02 18.47 0.29
N LEU A 70 4.98 18.39 -0.53
CA LEU A 70 5.05 18.59 -1.97
C LEU A 70 5.23 20.07 -2.29
N GLN A 71 5.63 20.37 -3.53
CA GLN A 71 5.75 21.75 -4.01
C GLN A 71 4.41 22.52 -3.98
N THR A 72 3.28 21.81 -3.92
CA THR A 72 1.94 22.39 -3.75
C THR A 72 1.62 22.78 -2.31
N ASN A 73 2.55 22.56 -1.36
CA ASN A 73 2.38 22.65 0.09
C ASN A 73 1.45 21.58 0.70
N GLU A 74 0.96 20.65 -0.10
CA GLU A 74 0.18 19.49 0.35
C GLU A 74 1.12 18.34 0.76
N TYR A 75 0.60 17.38 1.50
CA TYR A 75 1.28 16.14 1.77
C TYR A 75 0.77 15.02 0.85
N PRO A 76 1.63 14.08 0.43
CA PRO A 76 1.15 12.84 -0.17
C PRO A 76 0.33 12.08 0.86
N GLU A 77 -0.68 11.34 0.42
CA GLU A 77 -1.44 10.46 1.33
C GLU A 77 -0.60 9.30 1.85
N ARG A 78 0.30 8.78 1.01
CA ARG A 78 1.11 7.60 1.31
C ARG A 78 2.53 7.72 0.79
N ALA A 79 3.48 7.18 1.54
CA ALA A 79 4.89 7.16 1.17
C ALA A 79 5.63 5.95 1.76
N ARG A 80 6.82 5.65 1.22
CA ARG A 80 7.82 4.83 1.90
C ARG A 80 8.92 5.73 2.43
N ILE A 81 9.16 5.64 3.73
CA ILE A 81 10.17 6.47 4.40
C ILE A 81 11.24 5.60 5.04
N PHE A 82 12.44 6.16 5.14
CA PHE A 82 13.51 5.68 6.01
C PHE A 82 13.71 6.71 7.11
N TYR A 83 13.87 6.26 8.34
CA TYR A 83 13.86 7.15 9.50
C TYR A 83 14.91 6.76 10.54
N LYS A 84 15.28 7.74 11.36
CA LYS A 84 15.98 7.54 12.63
C LYS A 84 15.04 7.81 13.79
N LEU A 85 15.23 7.11 14.89
CA LEU A 85 14.63 7.48 16.16
C LEU A 85 15.29 8.77 16.67
N VAL A 86 14.50 9.70 17.20
CA VAL A 86 15.09 10.90 17.81
C VAL A 86 15.92 10.51 19.04
N LYS A 87 16.83 11.39 19.45
CA LYS A 87 17.68 11.15 20.62
C LYS A 87 16.84 10.74 21.85
N ASP A 88 17.32 9.71 22.56
CA ASP A 88 16.71 9.10 23.75
C ASP A 88 15.42 8.29 23.48
N GLU A 89 14.96 8.21 22.23
CA GLU A 89 13.87 7.34 21.82
C GLU A 89 14.39 5.92 21.57
N VAL A 90 13.77 4.93 22.20
CA VAL A 90 14.14 3.51 22.09
C VAL A 90 12.89 2.69 21.85
N ILE A 91 12.98 1.68 20.97
CA ILE A 91 11.90 0.71 20.74
C ILE A 91 11.70 -0.12 22.01
N ILE A 92 10.50 -0.07 22.56
CA ILE A 92 10.12 -0.78 23.78
C ILE A 92 8.82 -1.55 23.50
N GLU A 93 8.75 -2.77 24.01
CA GLU A 93 7.56 -3.61 23.89
C GLU A 93 6.31 -2.89 24.41
N GLY A 94 5.23 -2.90 23.61
CA GLY A 94 3.95 -2.28 23.95
C GLY A 94 3.85 -0.77 23.67
N LYS A 95 4.95 -0.09 23.36
CA LYS A 95 4.91 1.30 22.87
C LYS A 95 4.61 1.31 21.37
N THR A 96 3.58 2.04 20.97
CA THR A 96 3.08 2.10 19.59
C THR A 96 3.24 3.48 18.95
N GLU A 97 3.84 4.43 19.65
CA GLU A 97 4.06 5.79 19.15
C GLU A 97 5.53 6.15 19.30
N TYR A 98 6.18 6.63 18.24
CA TYR A 98 7.60 6.97 18.26
C TYR A 98 7.91 8.31 17.61
N LYS A 99 8.79 9.08 18.23
CA LYS A 99 9.34 10.29 17.59
C LYS A 99 10.49 9.91 16.67
N ILE A 100 10.43 10.41 15.44
CA ILE A 100 11.41 10.07 14.40
C ILE A 100 11.93 11.32 13.69
N GLU A 101 13.05 11.17 13.02
CA GLU A 101 13.51 12.06 11.96
C GLU A 101 13.47 11.30 10.63
N ILE A 102 12.83 11.87 9.62
CA ILE A 102 12.80 11.30 8.26
C ILE A 102 14.14 11.57 7.60
N VAL A 103 14.82 10.51 7.19
CA VAL A 103 16.14 10.57 6.54
C VAL A 103 16.00 10.56 5.02
N SER A 104 15.08 9.75 4.50
CA SER A 104 14.76 9.72 3.08
C SER A 104 13.34 9.26 2.83
N CYS A 105 12.83 9.61 1.65
CA CYS A 105 11.60 9.12 1.07
C CYS A 105 11.93 8.72 -0.35
N ASP A 106 11.84 7.43 -0.66
CA ASP A 106 12.22 6.90 -1.97
C ASP A 106 11.01 6.53 -2.84
N LEU A 107 9.80 6.60 -2.26
CA LEU A 107 8.56 6.37 -2.98
C LEU A 107 7.43 7.19 -2.39
N LEU A 108 6.85 8.06 -3.22
CA LEU A 108 5.51 8.59 -3.02
C LEU A 108 4.54 7.57 -3.61
N LEU A 109 3.77 6.91 -2.75
CA LEU A 109 2.94 5.79 -3.18
C LEU A 109 1.65 6.34 -3.80
N PRO A 110 1.35 6.06 -5.08
CA PRO A 110 0.13 6.55 -5.69
C PRO A 110 -1.09 5.95 -5.01
N VAL A 111 -2.07 6.80 -4.72
CA VAL A 111 -3.35 6.40 -4.13
C VAL A 111 -4.46 6.58 -5.15
N LYS A 112 -5.35 5.60 -5.23
CA LYS A 112 -6.57 5.66 -6.05
C LYS A 112 -7.76 5.07 -5.30
N ASP A 113 -8.95 5.55 -5.62
CA ASP A 113 -10.18 4.88 -5.22
C ASP A 113 -10.45 3.64 -6.08
N PHE A 114 -11.34 2.79 -5.60
CA PHE A 114 -11.98 1.79 -6.45
C PHE A 114 -12.77 2.52 -7.55
N SER A 115 -12.65 2.03 -8.78
CA SER A 115 -13.25 2.70 -9.92
C SER A 115 -14.76 2.46 -9.96
N SER A 116 -15.52 3.53 -10.19
CA SER A 116 -17.00 3.53 -10.23
C SER A 116 -17.57 3.06 -11.57
N THR A 117 -16.71 2.66 -12.52
CA THR A 117 -17.16 2.19 -13.84
C THR A 117 -17.94 0.89 -13.69
N LYS A 118 -19.18 0.90 -14.18
CA LYS A 118 -20.14 -0.20 -14.01
C LYS A 118 -20.01 -1.30 -15.05
N ASP A 119 -19.40 -0.99 -16.19
CA ASP A 119 -19.21 -1.92 -17.29
C ASP A 119 -17.81 -1.77 -17.86
N ILE A 120 -17.03 -2.84 -17.76
CA ILE A 120 -15.66 -2.94 -18.29
C ILE A 120 -15.62 -3.67 -19.63
N SER A 121 -16.75 -4.21 -20.11
CA SER A 121 -16.85 -4.99 -21.36
C SER A 121 -16.82 -4.07 -22.58
N GLY A 122 -15.62 -3.71 -22.99
CA GLY A 122 -15.40 -2.77 -24.11
C GLY A 122 -14.26 -1.79 -23.86
N LEU A 123 -13.69 -1.78 -22.65
CA LEU A 123 -12.46 -1.08 -22.38
C LEU A 123 -11.32 -1.74 -23.15
N THR A 124 -10.50 -0.92 -23.79
CA THR A 124 -9.24 -1.40 -24.36
C THR A 124 -8.27 -1.63 -23.22
N THR A 125 -7.80 -2.86 -23.10
CA THR A 125 -6.96 -3.29 -21.99
C THR A 125 -5.77 -4.08 -22.49
N THR A 126 -4.70 -4.03 -21.70
CA THR A 126 -3.52 -4.87 -21.88
C THR A 126 -3.47 -5.86 -20.72
N PRO A 127 -3.23 -7.16 -20.96
CA PRO A 127 -3.03 -8.10 -19.87
C PRO A 127 -1.78 -7.75 -19.03
N LEU A 128 -1.87 -7.95 -17.72
CA LEU A 128 -0.71 -7.86 -16.84
C LEU A 128 0.22 -9.05 -17.05
N ILE A 129 1.50 -8.85 -16.71
CA ILE A 129 2.50 -9.92 -16.76
C ILE A 129 2.40 -10.77 -15.48
N GLN A 130 2.28 -10.11 -14.31
CA GLN A 130 2.27 -10.78 -13.02
C GLN A 130 1.58 -9.93 -11.94
N LEU A 131 0.90 -10.59 -11.00
CA LEU A 131 0.58 -10.02 -9.68
C LEU A 131 1.63 -10.50 -8.67
N ASP A 132 2.18 -9.59 -7.87
CA ASP A 132 3.23 -9.89 -6.91
C ASP A 132 2.65 -10.03 -5.50
N ALA A 133 2.43 -11.29 -5.10
CA ALA A 133 1.91 -11.65 -3.78
C ALA A 133 2.83 -11.22 -2.63
N GLN A 134 4.15 -11.15 -2.84
CA GLN A 134 5.10 -10.87 -1.77
C GLN A 134 5.11 -9.38 -1.40
N ASN A 135 4.74 -8.53 -2.34
CA ASN A 135 4.66 -7.07 -2.17
C ASN A 135 3.22 -6.55 -2.28
N THR A 136 2.23 -7.39 -1.98
CA THR A 136 0.82 -7.00 -1.88
C THR A 136 0.33 -7.21 -0.46
N TRP A 137 -0.26 -6.18 0.14
CA TRP A 137 -0.76 -6.23 1.51
C TRP A 137 -1.93 -5.26 1.72
N ALA A 138 -2.64 -5.39 2.84
CA ALA A 138 -3.75 -4.50 3.16
C ALA A 138 -3.70 -4.05 4.62
N VAL A 139 -3.78 -2.74 4.84
CA VAL A 139 -3.66 -2.10 6.15
C VAL A 139 -4.08 -0.63 6.03
N ASN A 140 -4.49 -0.02 7.14
CA ASN A 140 -4.84 1.40 7.23
C ASN A 140 -5.91 1.85 6.21
N ASP A 141 -6.88 0.96 5.93
CA ASP A 141 -7.97 1.14 4.96
C ASP A 141 -7.56 1.14 3.48
N TYR A 142 -6.37 0.64 3.18
CA TYR A 142 -5.91 0.47 1.81
C TYR A 142 -5.54 -0.98 1.51
N ILE A 143 -5.65 -1.35 0.24
CA ILE A 143 -5.01 -2.51 -0.33
C ILE A 143 -3.91 -2.03 -1.28
N ASN A 144 -2.66 -2.40 -0.98
CA ASN A 144 -1.48 -2.07 -1.76
C ASN A 144 -1.19 -3.24 -2.69
N ILE A 145 -1.29 -3.03 -4.00
CA ILE A 145 -1.16 -4.09 -5.00
C ILE A 145 0.10 -3.86 -5.82
N SER A 146 1.03 -4.83 -5.76
CA SER A 146 2.21 -4.85 -6.61
C SER A 146 2.03 -5.79 -7.79
N PHE A 147 2.54 -5.38 -8.94
CA PHE A 147 2.36 -6.08 -10.21
C PHE A 147 3.43 -5.73 -11.23
N ILE A 148 3.58 -6.57 -12.25
CA ILE A 148 4.41 -6.34 -13.43
C ILE A 148 3.48 -6.18 -14.63
N TYR A 149 3.75 -5.17 -15.46
CA TYR A 149 2.92 -4.81 -16.62
C TYR A 149 3.77 -4.51 -17.85
N SER A 150 3.15 -4.53 -19.02
CA SER A 150 3.80 -4.10 -20.26
C SER A 150 3.63 -2.60 -20.44
N THR A 151 4.67 -1.86 -20.82
CA THR A 151 4.58 -0.41 -21.07
C THR A 151 5.25 0.02 -22.36
N ASN A 152 4.72 1.07 -22.97
CA ASN A 152 5.37 1.79 -24.07
C ASN A 152 6.31 2.92 -23.58
N GLY A 153 6.55 3.01 -22.27
CA GLY A 153 7.36 4.06 -21.62
C GLY A 153 6.59 5.32 -21.24
N LYS A 154 5.27 5.38 -21.51
CA LYS A 154 4.38 6.49 -21.12
C LYS A 154 3.25 6.06 -20.18
N THR A 155 3.17 4.78 -19.83
CA THR A 155 2.16 4.28 -18.91
C THR A 155 2.31 4.98 -17.56
N THR A 156 1.19 5.45 -17.03
CA THR A 156 1.13 6.12 -15.72
C THR A 156 0.15 5.40 -14.80
N VAL A 157 0.11 5.81 -13.53
CA VAL A 157 -0.90 5.30 -12.57
C VAL A 157 -2.34 5.46 -13.07
N GLN A 158 -2.63 6.46 -13.91
CA GLN A 158 -3.98 6.69 -14.43
C GLN A 158 -4.43 5.61 -15.43
N ASN A 159 -3.49 4.82 -15.95
CA ASN A 159 -3.79 3.68 -16.81
C ASN A 159 -4.16 2.42 -16.01
N PHE A 160 -4.27 2.49 -14.68
CA PHE A 160 -4.64 1.33 -13.87
C PHE A 160 -5.84 1.65 -12.98
N ASP A 161 -6.86 0.81 -13.03
CA ASP A 161 -8.03 0.90 -12.16
C ASP A 161 -8.30 -0.43 -11.47
N LEU A 162 -8.90 -0.36 -10.27
CA LEU A 162 -9.34 -1.52 -9.51
C LEU A 162 -10.85 -1.51 -9.39
N PHE A 163 -11.49 -2.62 -9.72
CA PHE A 163 -12.95 -2.76 -9.73
C PHE A 163 -13.41 -3.89 -8.84
N ALA A 164 -14.54 -3.74 -8.15
CA ALA A 164 -15.23 -4.88 -7.57
C ALA A 164 -15.97 -5.67 -8.66
N GLU A 165 -15.70 -6.98 -8.75
CA GLU A 165 -16.26 -7.84 -9.81
C GLU A 165 -17.43 -8.68 -9.28
N LYS A 166 -17.22 -9.35 -8.14
CA LYS A 166 -18.19 -10.29 -7.55
C LYS A 166 -17.91 -10.55 -6.09
N VAL A 167 -18.88 -11.15 -5.41
CA VAL A 167 -18.71 -11.73 -4.08
C VAL A 167 -19.01 -13.21 -4.14
N GLU A 168 -18.07 -14.02 -3.68
CA GLU A 168 -18.21 -15.48 -3.57
C GLU A 168 -17.60 -15.94 -2.25
N ASN A 169 -18.26 -16.85 -1.54
CA ASN A 169 -17.77 -17.42 -0.28
C ASN A 169 -17.31 -16.36 0.74
N SER A 170 -18.08 -15.27 0.88
CA SER A 170 -17.73 -14.13 1.75
C SER A 170 -16.39 -13.47 1.46
N THR A 171 -15.96 -13.53 0.20
CA THR A 171 -14.78 -12.86 -0.33
C THR A 171 -15.18 -11.91 -1.44
N LEU A 172 -14.78 -10.64 -1.33
CA LEU A 172 -14.92 -9.67 -2.40
C LEU A 172 -13.81 -9.89 -3.42
N SER A 173 -14.17 -10.28 -4.64
CA SER A 173 -13.22 -10.35 -5.75
C SER A 173 -13.12 -8.99 -6.41
N VAL A 174 -11.89 -8.49 -6.50
CA VAL A 174 -11.55 -7.24 -7.18
C VAL A 174 -10.63 -7.53 -8.37
N LYS A 175 -10.75 -6.74 -9.43
CA LYS A 175 -10.00 -6.91 -10.67
C LYS A 175 -9.17 -5.66 -10.96
N LEU A 176 -7.85 -5.82 -10.99
CA LEU A 176 -6.91 -4.80 -11.45
C LEU A 176 -6.86 -4.84 -12.97
N ILE A 177 -7.08 -3.69 -13.60
CA ILE A 177 -7.14 -3.54 -15.05
C ILE A 177 -6.11 -2.52 -15.51
N HIS A 178 -5.34 -2.86 -16.54
CA HIS A 178 -4.46 -1.95 -17.26
C HIS A 178 -5.18 -1.40 -18.49
N LEU A 179 -5.69 -0.17 -18.36
CA LEU A 179 -6.47 0.61 -19.32
C LEU A 179 -5.58 1.31 -20.35
N GLU A 180 -4.85 0.52 -21.10
CA GLU A 180 -4.01 0.99 -22.20
C GLU A 180 -3.93 -0.08 -23.28
N ASP A 181 -3.68 0.32 -24.53
CA ASP A 181 -3.33 -0.58 -25.62
C ASP A 181 -1.80 -0.61 -25.80
N VAL A 182 -1.14 -1.62 -25.26
CA VAL A 182 0.31 -1.79 -25.37
C VAL A 182 0.62 -2.95 -26.31
N VAL A 183 0.75 -2.62 -27.60
CA VAL A 183 1.03 -3.60 -28.67
C VAL A 183 2.49 -4.07 -28.67
N THR A 184 3.43 -3.21 -28.28
CA THR A 184 4.84 -3.54 -28.14
C THR A 184 5.42 -2.73 -27.01
N GLY A 185 5.88 -3.41 -25.97
CA GLY A 185 6.35 -2.78 -24.75
C GLY A 185 7.48 -3.55 -24.09
N PHE A 186 8.03 -2.96 -23.04
CA PHE A 186 8.94 -3.60 -22.10
C PHE A 186 8.27 -3.72 -20.73
N GLU A 187 8.89 -4.46 -19.82
CA GLU A 187 8.35 -4.70 -18.50
C GLU A 187 8.48 -3.45 -17.61
N GLY A 188 7.38 -3.05 -16.99
CA GLY A 188 7.31 -2.06 -15.92
C GLY A 188 6.87 -2.73 -14.62
N GLN A 189 7.30 -2.15 -13.49
CA GLN A 189 6.85 -2.55 -12.16
C GLN A 189 5.89 -1.50 -11.59
N GLY A 190 4.76 -1.97 -11.06
CA GLY A 190 3.72 -1.15 -10.45
C GLY A 190 3.56 -1.49 -8.97
N LEU A 191 3.27 -0.46 -8.18
CA LEU A 191 2.78 -0.58 -6.82
C LEU A 191 1.79 0.58 -6.60
N ILE A 192 0.52 0.26 -6.41
CA ILE A 192 -0.55 1.25 -6.24
C ILE A 192 -1.33 0.92 -4.96
N SER A 193 -1.61 1.94 -4.17
CA SER A 193 -2.49 1.85 -3.02
C SER A 193 -3.91 2.16 -3.43
N PHE A 194 -4.84 1.25 -3.19
CA PHE A 194 -6.26 1.49 -3.43
C PHE A 194 -6.99 1.67 -2.12
N TYR A 195 -7.71 2.78 -1.98
CA TYR A 195 -8.58 3.02 -0.83
C TYR A 195 -9.71 2.01 -0.85
N ILE A 196 -9.88 1.28 0.25
CA ILE A 196 -10.91 0.26 0.41
C ILE A 196 -12.20 0.96 0.84
N PRO A 197 -13.26 0.95 0.02
CA PRO A 197 -14.50 1.61 0.41
C PRO A 197 -15.14 0.89 1.60
N SER A 198 -15.84 1.65 2.44
CA SER A 198 -16.70 1.11 3.51
C SER A 198 -17.78 0.21 2.93
N PHE A 199 -18.45 -0.57 3.78
CA PHE A 199 -19.52 -1.45 3.33
C PHE A 199 -20.68 -0.69 2.67
N ILE A 200 -20.98 0.50 3.17
CA ILE A 200 -22.00 1.40 2.62
C ILE A 200 -21.56 1.88 1.24
N GLU A 201 -20.34 2.42 1.13
CA GLU A 201 -19.79 2.93 -0.14
C GLU A 201 -19.70 1.82 -1.21
N LEU A 202 -19.26 0.60 -0.83
CA LEU A 202 -19.25 -0.53 -1.75
C LEU A 202 -20.64 -0.83 -2.30
N SER A 203 -21.67 -0.74 -1.47
CA SER A 203 -23.06 -0.98 -1.87
C SER A 203 -23.60 0.11 -2.80
N GLU A 204 -23.15 1.36 -2.61
CA GLU A 204 -23.52 2.49 -3.46
C GLU A 204 -22.79 2.48 -4.81
N LEU A 205 -21.49 2.16 -4.80
CA LEU A 205 -20.65 2.07 -6.00
C LEU A 205 -21.04 0.88 -6.87
N TYR A 206 -21.35 -0.25 -6.23
CA TYR A 206 -21.61 -1.53 -6.90
C TYR A 206 -22.97 -2.13 -6.53
N PRO A 207 -24.09 -1.45 -6.84
CA PRO A 207 -25.43 -1.88 -6.42
C PRO A 207 -25.90 -3.18 -7.06
N SER A 208 -25.23 -3.65 -8.12
CA SER A 208 -25.46 -4.95 -8.74
C SER A 208 -24.81 -6.11 -8.00
N LEU A 209 -23.86 -5.85 -7.10
CA LEU A 209 -23.23 -6.87 -6.28
C LEU A 209 -24.12 -7.20 -5.10
N ASN A 210 -24.35 -8.49 -4.85
CA ASN A 210 -25.07 -8.93 -3.66
C ASN A 210 -24.18 -8.87 -2.42
N LEU A 211 -23.82 -7.66 -1.97
CA LEU A 211 -22.91 -7.47 -0.84
C LEU A 211 -23.57 -7.84 0.49
N SER A 212 -24.78 -7.34 0.74
CA SER A 212 -25.47 -7.48 2.03
C SER A 212 -25.69 -8.92 2.47
N ASP A 213 -25.96 -9.83 1.53
CA ASP A 213 -26.23 -11.23 1.85
C ASP A 213 -25.01 -12.14 1.66
N ALA A 214 -24.07 -11.79 0.77
CA ALA A 214 -22.95 -12.67 0.41
C ALA A 214 -21.62 -12.28 1.07
N LEU A 215 -21.39 -10.99 1.34
CA LEU A 215 -20.15 -10.49 1.93
C LEU A 215 -20.32 -10.35 3.44
N ILE A 216 -20.04 -11.43 4.16
CA ILE A 216 -20.26 -11.50 5.62
C ILE A 216 -19.00 -10.99 6.34
N PRO A 217 -19.06 -9.82 7.04
CA PRO A 217 -17.90 -9.34 7.78
C PRO A 217 -17.64 -10.19 9.03
N PHE A 218 -16.37 -10.35 9.38
CA PHE A 218 -15.88 -11.12 10.53
C PHE A 218 -14.98 -10.27 11.44
N GLY A 219 -14.44 -10.90 12.50
CA GLY A 219 -13.70 -10.23 13.56
C GLY A 219 -14.60 -9.77 14.70
N GLU A 220 -14.00 -9.40 15.84
CA GLU A 220 -14.73 -9.03 17.06
C GLU A 220 -15.72 -7.89 16.81
N ASN A 221 -15.35 -6.95 15.94
CA ASN A 221 -16.16 -5.78 15.61
C ASN A 221 -16.98 -5.94 14.33
N LYS A 222 -16.92 -7.07 13.63
CA LYS A 222 -17.46 -7.25 12.27
C LYS A 222 -16.96 -6.17 11.30
N ASP A 223 -15.66 -5.91 11.37
CA ASP A 223 -14.96 -4.86 10.62
C ASP A 223 -13.94 -5.45 9.63
N SER A 224 -14.00 -6.75 9.35
CA SER A 224 -13.04 -7.41 8.47
C SER A 224 -13.74 -8.21 7.38
N ILE A 225 -13.19 -8.19 6.16
CA ILE A 225 -13.59 -9.05 5.04
C ILE A 225 -12.35 -9.68 4.39
N TYR A 226 -12.57 -10.61 3.46
CA TYR A 226 -11.52 -11.05 2.55
C TYR A 226 -11.66 -10.34 1.21
N ILE A 227 -10.54 -9.88 0.66
CA ILE A 227 -10.44 -9.38 -0.72
C ILE A 227 -9.54 -10.31 -1.52
N LYS A 228 -10.02 -10.78 -2.68
CA LYS A 228 -9.22 -11.52 -3.66
C LYS A 228 -8.91 -10.60 -4.84
N VAL A 229 -7.62 -10.35 -5.09
CA VAL A 229 -7.18 -9.57 -6.25
C VAL A 229 -7.00 -10.48 -7.45
N THR A 230 -7.54 -10.07 -8.59
CA THR A 230 -7.43 -10.75 -9.86
C THR A 230 -6.98 -9.77 -10.95
N ALA A 231 -6.46 -10.28 -12.05
CA ALA A 231 -6.17 -9.51 -13.25
C ALA A 231 -6.21 -10.42 -14.48
N GLU A 232 -6.38 -9.84 -15.66
CA GLU A 232 -6.12 -10.54 -16.91
C GLU A 232 -4.62 -10.68 -17.11
N GLY A 233 -4.15 -11.89 -17.41
CA GLY A 233 -2.77 -12.14 -17.82
C GLY A 233 -2.71 -12.67 -19.25
N ASN A 234 -1.51 -12.65 -19.85
CA ASN A 234 -1.32 -12.95 -21.27
C ASN A 234 -1.93 -14.31 -21.71
N ASP A 235 -1.72 -15.37 -20.91
CA ASP A 235 -2.19 -16.72 -21.22
C ASP A 235 -3.28 -17.23 -20.28
N LYS A 236 -3.42 -16.61 -19.10
CA LYS A 236 -4.32 -17.04 -18.03
C LYS A 236 -4.69 -15.87 -17.13
N ALA A 237 -5.81 -16.00 -16.43
CA ALA A 237 -6.12 -15.11 -15.32
C ALA A 237 -5.03 -15.19 -14.24
N LEU A 238 -4.67 -14.05 -13.70
CA LEU A 238 -3.77 -13.89 -12.56
C LEU A 238 -4.63 -13.69 -11.32
N GLU A 239 -4.26 -14.34 -10.23
CA GLU A 239 -5.00 -14.27 -8.98
C GLU A 239 -4.03 -14.32 -7.80
N LEU A 240 -4.35 -13.56 -6.75
CA LEU A 240 -3.71 -13.66 -5.44
C LEU A 240 -4.60 -14.46 -4.49
N ASP A 241 -3.98 -15.04 -3.46
CA ASP A 241 -4.75 -15.61 -2.35
C ASP A 241 -5.56 -14.51 -1.64
N PRO A 242 -6.76 -14.81 -1.12
CA PRO A 242 -7.56 -13.82 -0.42
C PRO A 242 -6.83 -13.19 0.77
N ILE A 243 -6.81 -11.86 0.81
CA ILE A 243 -6.16 -11.06 1.85
C ILE A 243 -7.23 -10.60 2.83
N LYS A 244 -6.98 -10.80 4.12
CA LYS A 244 -7.81 -10.22 5.17
C LYS A 244 -7.61 -8.71 5.17
N VAL A 245 -8.70 -7.96 5.06
CA VAL A 245 -8.70 -6.51 5.16
C VAL A 245 -9.63 -6.07 6.28
N LYS A 246 -9.29 -4.96 6.94
CA LYS A 246 -10.25 -4.22 7.75
C LYS A 246 -10.98 -3.21 6.88
N ILE A 247 -12.27 -3.05 7.11
CA ILE A 247 -13.12 -2.06 6.45
C ILE A 247 -13.70 -1.12 7.49
N ARG A 248 -13.83 0.15 7.10
CA ARG A 248 -14.58 1.12 7.89
C ARG A 248 -16.06 0.72 7.91
N LYS A 249 -16.70 0.92 9.06
CA LYS A 249 -18.15 0.74 9.21
C LYS A 249 -18.92 1.87 8.58
#